data_AF-A0A7J5XH92-F1
#
_entry.id   AF-A0A7J5XH92-F1
#
_cell.length_a   1.000
_cell.length_b   1.000
_cell.length_c   1.000
_cell.angle_alpha   90.00
_cell.angle_beta   90.00
_cell.angle_gamma   90.00
#
_symmetry.space_group_name_H-M   'P 1'
#
loop_
_entity.id
_entity.type
_entity.pdbx_description
1 polymer ?
#
loop_
_entity_poly.entity_id
_entity_poly.type
_entity_poly.pdbx_seq_one_letter_code
_entity_poly.pdbx_strand_id
1 'polypeptide(L)'
;MSAAQSQTLVSKLEALQCHFTWDLDISTSLLNHRRDNLEDIGTNDGNPGWYKLGSNKEAQKFFNKATEAFSRIRSADEGPWLVVNYGNLAWLHHHLGDQAESEANLSKIDTLIKKYPSPSQEELHPETYAEKAYALMTVSGDKTLVVDYFQRAIEMQPGIREWNTSHALALMYASKHSRTGLEDDILEKMKLPKNRIQRTCTLLLTTLINVLREEKE
;
A
#
# COMPACT_ATOMS: atom_id res chain seq x y z
N MET A 1 21.98 -2.17 -23.69
CA MET A 1 20.61 -2.60 -23.35
C MET A 1 19.70 -2.21 -24.50
N SER A 2 18.86 -3.13 -25.00
CA SER A 2 18.01 -2.88 -26.17
C SER A 2 16.68 -2.25 -25.75
N ALA A 3 16.16 -1.30 -26.53
CA ALA A 3 14.84 -0.69 -26.33
C ALA A 3 13.72 -1.73 -26.24
N ALA A 4 13.85 -2.87 -26.93
CA ALA A 4 12.86 -3.96 -26.89
C ALA A 4 12.81 -4.69 -25.53
N GLN A 5 13.95 -4.83 -24.84
CA GLN A 5 14.00 -5.44 -23.50
C GLN A 5 13.39 -4.51 -22.45
N SER A 6 13.64 -3.20 -22.57
CA SER A 6 13.04 -2.19 -21.71
C SER A 6 11.51 -2.13 -21.90
N GLN A 7 11.03 -2.14 -23.14
CA GLN A 7 9.59 -2.17 -23.43
C GLN A 7 8.90 -3.42 -22.86
N THR A 8 9.54 -4.58 -22.96
CA THR A 8 9.01 -5.85 -22.41
C THR A 8 8.93 -5.81 -20.88
N LEU A 9 9.88 -5.15 -20.21
CA LEU A 9 9.87 -4.99 -18.76
C LEU A 9 8.72 -4.07 -18.32
N VAL A 10 8.56 -2.91 -18.96
CA VAL A 10 7.49 -1.94 -18.62
C VAL A 10 6.12 -2.61 -18.70
N SER A 11 5.83 -3.36 -19.76
CA SER A 11 4.54 -4.05 -19.88
C SER A 11 4.28 -5.09 -18.78
N LYS A 12 5.33 -5.73 -18.23
CA LYS A 12 5.20 -6.62 -17.07
C LYS A 12 4.91 -5.83 -15.79
N LEU A 13 5.55 -4.67 -15.62
CA LEU A 13 5.37 -3.80 -14.47
C LEU A 13 3.96 -3.18 -14.44
N GLU A 14 3.43 -2.76 -15.59
CA GLU A 14 2.07 -2.23 -15.75
C GLU A 14 0.98 -3.26 -15.40
N ALA A 15 1.26 -4.55 -15.59
CA ALA A 15 0.32 -5.63 -15.26
C ALA A 15 0.27 -5.97 -13.76
N LEU A 16 1.20 -5.46 -12.96
CA LEU A 16 1.26 -5.76 -11.52
C LEU A 16 0.08 -5.15 -10.77
N GLN A 17 -0.32 -5.78 -9.67
CA GLN A 17 -1.23 -5.18 -8.71
C GLN A 17 -0.41 -4.53 -7.58
N CYS A 18 -0.07 -3.27 -7.76
CA CYS A 18 0.65 -2.49 -6.77
C CYS A 18 0.25 -1.02 -6.83
N HIS A 19 0.75 -0.22 -5.91
CA HIS A 19 0.28 1.14 -5.76
C HIS A 19 0.65 2.05 -6.95
N PHE A 20 1.71 1.72 -7.71
CA PHE A 20 2.06 2.40 -8.96
C PHE A 20 1.01 2.20 -10.08
N THR A 21 0.21 1.12 -10.01
CA THR A 21 -0.74 0.73 -11.07
C THR A 21 -2.21 0.87 -10.65
N TRP A 22 -2.49 1.35 -9.44
CA TRP A 22 -3.85 1.47 -8.90
C TRP A 22 -4.54 2.80 -9.18
N ASP A 23 -3.93 3.67 -9.98
CA ASP A 23 -4.46 5.00 -10.36
C ASP A 23 -5.06 5.75 -9.16
N LEU A 24 -4.28 5.81 -8.08
CA LEU A 24 -4.71 6.46 -6.85
C LEU A 24 -4.71 7.98 -7.07
N ASP A 25 -5.86 8.62 -6.95
CA ASP A 25 -5.97 10.09 -7.02
C ASP A 25 -5.34 10.71 -5.77
N ILE A 26 -4.06 11.03 -5.90
CA ILE A 26 -3.23 11.53 -4.83
C ILE A 26 -3.08 13.05 -5.04
N SER A 27 -3.97 13.83 -4.42
CA SER A 27 -3.86 15.29 -4.47
C SER A 27 -2.68 15.83 -3.65
N THR A 28 -1.97 16.83 -4.19
CA THR A 28 -0.81 17.47 -3.52
C THR A 28 -1.15 18.04 -2.14
N SER A 29 -2.38 18.51 -1.93
CA SER A 29 -2.87 19.02 -0.64
C SER A 29 -3.00 17.92 0.41
N LEU A 30 -3.51 16.74 0.04
CA LEU A 30 -3.58 15.57 0.93
C LEU A 30 -2.19 15.14 1.39
N LEU A 31 -1.18 15.31 0.53
CA LEU A 31 0.22 14.97 0.83
C LEU A 31 0.85 15.89 1.84
N ASN A 32 0.64 17.20 1.67
CA ASN A 32 1.14 18.17 2.62
C ASN A 32 0.46 17.97 3.98
N HIS A 33 -0.86 17.76 4.00
CA HIS A 33 -1.61 17.48 5.23
C HIS A 33 -1.15 16.18 5.91
N ARG A 34 -0.90 15.10 5.15
CA ARG A 34 -0.45 13.82 5.74
C ARG A 34 0.98 13.89 6.25
N ARG A 35 1.88 14.60 5.57
CA ARG A 35 3.22 14.90 6.10
C ARG A 35 3.08 15.58 7.46
N ASP A 36 2.32 16.66 7.56
CA ASP A 36 2.26 17.43 8.80
C ASP A 36 1.63 16.61 9.96
N ASN A 37 0.75 15.64 9.66
CA ASN A 37 0.13 14.74 10.65
C ASN A 37 0.89 13.44 10.96
N LEU A 38 1.92 13.11 10.19
CA LEU A 38 2.71 11.89 10.40
C LEU A 38 3.81 12.09 11.46
N GLU A 39 4.05 13.33 11.93
CA GLU A 39 5.00 13.61 13.03
C GLU A 39 4.61 12.87 14.33
N ASP A 40 3.33 12.52 14.48
CA ASP A 40 2.78 11.85 15.66
C ASP A 40 2.64 10.31 15.50
N ILE A 41 3.00 9.71 14.35
CA ILE A 41 3.01 8.23 14.19
C ILE A 41 4.40 7.65 14.50
N GLY A 42 5.03 8.18 15.54
CA GLY A 42 6.25 7.64 16.12
C GLY A 42 5.98 6.25 16.71
N THR A 43 6.62 5.22 16.14
CA THR A 43 6.99 4.05 16.92
C THR A 43 7.89 4.51 18.07
N ASN A 44 7.75 3.85 19.22
CA ASN A 44 8.42 4.10 20.51
C ASN A 44 9.96 4.12 20.50
N ASP A 45 10.59 4.16 19.32
CA ASP A 45 12.03 4.05 19.07
C ASP A 45 12.68 5.40 18.68
N GLY A 46 12.00 6.53 18.94
CA GLY A 46 12.64 7.84 19.05
C GLY A 46 13.38 8.36 17.80
N ASN A 47 12.97 7.97 16.58
CA ASN A 47 13.61 8.47 15.36
C ASN A 47 12.65 9.28 14.48
N PRO A 48 12.58 10.62 14.65
CA PRO A 48 11.71 11.50 13.89
C PRO A 48 12.39 11.85 12.55
N GLY A 49 12.46 10.88 11.64
CA GLY A 49 13.18 11.03 10.36
C GLY A 49 12.38 10.68 9.10
N TRP A 50 11.08 10.45 9.21
CA TRP A 50 10.24 9.99 8.10
C TRP A 50 9.78 11.16 7.17
N TYR A 51 9.88 12.42 7.60
CA TYR A 51 9.56 13.61 6.78
C TYR A 51 10.69 14.01 5.80
N LYS A 52 11.80 13.28 5.76
CA LYS A 52 12.89 13.42 4.76
C LYS A 52 12.88 12.31 3.69
N LEU A 53 11.74 11.66 3.51
CA LEU A 53 11.54 10.70 2.42
C LEU A 53 11.41 11.46 1.10
N GLY A 54 12.55 11.81 0.52
CA GLY A 54 12.66 12.37 -0.83
C GLY A 54 13.29 11.35 -1.77
N SER A 55 14.54 10.93 -1.50
CA SER A 55 15.28 10.15 -2.48
C SER A 55 14.87 8.68 -2.58
N ASN A 56 15.04 8.14 -3.79
CA ASN A 56 14.84 6.73 -4.13
C ASN A 56 15.54 5.73 -3.16
N LYS A 57 16.66 6.11 -2.54
CA LYS A 57 17.37 5.26 -1.57
C LYS A 57 16.60 5.09 -0.25
N GLU A 58 15.98 6.15 0.23
CA GLU A 58 15.16 6.14 1.44
C GLU A 58 13.88 5.31 1.22
N ALA A 59 13.29 5.41 0.03
CA ALA A 59 12.15 4.58 -0.37
C ALA A 59 12.50 3.08 -0.42
N GLN A 60 13.65 2.74 -0.98
CA GLN A 60 14.13 1.35 -1.01
C GLN A 60 14.31 0.79 0.41
N LYS A 61 14.98 1.56 1.29
CA LYS A 61 15.14 1.19 2.71
C LYS A 61 13.78 1.00 3.39
N PHE A 62 12.79 1.81 3.04
CA PHE A 62 11.46 1.71 3.60
C PHE A 62 10.73 0.44 3.14
N PHE A 63 10.69 0.16 1.83
CA PHE A 63 10.07 -1.07 1.32
C PHE A 63 10.72 -2.34 1.89
N ASN A 64 12.04 -2.33 2.10
CA ASN A 64 12.73 -3.44 2.77
C ASN A 64 12.29 -3.59 4.22
N LYS A 65 12.20 -2.49 4.98
CA LYS A 65 11.66 -2.51 6.35
C LYS A 65 10.22 -2.97 6.41
N ALA A 66 9.40 -2.62 5.42
CA ALA A 66 8.03 -3.07 5.34
C ALA A 66 7.93 -4.58 5.12
N THR A 67 8.76 -5.16 4.25
CA THR A 67 8.91 -6.62 4.11
C THR A 67 9.18 -7.25 5.47
N GLU A 68 10.20 -6.78 6.19
CA GLU A 68 10.56 -7.31 7.52
C GLU A 68 9.41 -7.17 8.53
N ALA A 69 8.73 -6.01 8.54
CA ALA A 69 7.61 -5.76 9.44
C ALA A 69 6.44 -6.71 9.15
N PHE A 70 6.11 -6.93 7.88
CA PHE A 70 5.07 -7.87 7.49
C PHE A 70 5.41 -9.29 7.90
N SER A 71 6.64 -9.75 7.64
CA SER A 71 7.07 -11.09 8.04
C SER A 71 6.99 -11.29 9.56
N ARG A 72 7.39 -10.28 10.35
CA ARG A 72 7.24 -10.30 11.82
C ARG A 72 5.78 -10.33 12.27
N ILE A 73 4.92 -9.49 11.69
CA ILE A 73 3.49 -9.43 12.04
C ILE A 73 2.80 -10.76 11.72
N ARG A 74 3.12 -11.35 10.57
CA ARG A 74 2.53 -12.62 10.12
C ARG A 74 3.23 -13.85 10.69
N SER A 75 4.35 -13.67 11.40
CA SER A 75 5.18 -14.75 11.93
C SER A 75 5.56 -15.78 10.85
N ALA A 76 5.85 -15.30 9.65
CA ALA A 76 6.18 -16.10 8.49
C ALA A 76 7.12 -15.31 7.56
N ASP A 77 8.12 -15.97 7.00
CA ASP A 77 9.14 -15.29 6.18
C ASP A 77 8.56 -14.77 4.86
N GLU A 78 7.60 -15.50 4.29
CA GLU A 78 6.95 -15.16 3.03
C GLU A 78 5.44 -15.45 3.05
N GLY A 79 4.73 -14.77 2.15
CA GLY A 79 3.31 -14.98 1.92
C GLY A 79 2.73 -14.00 0.91
N PRO A 80 1.44 -14.17 0.55
CA PRO A 80 0.79 -13.39 -0.50
C PRO A 80 0.71 -11.88 -0.17
N TRP A 81 0.77 -11.49 1.11
CA TRP A 81 0.84 -10.09 1.53
C TRP A 81 2.08 -9.34 1.04
N LEU A 82 3.13 -10.05 0.60
CA LEU A 82 4.35 -9.42 0.06
C LEU A 82 4.24 -9.05 -1.42
N VAL A 83 3.24 -9.56 -2.16
CA VAL A 83 3.11 -9.35 -3.61
C VAL A 83 3.07 -7.86 -3.96
N VAL A 84 2.25 -7.08 -3.25
CA VAL A 84 2.14 -5.63 -3.49
C VAL A 84 3.47 -4.91 -3.20
N ASN A 85 4.17 -5.30 -2.13
CA ASN A 85 5.43 -4.68 -1.75
C ASN A 85 6.57 -4.99 -2.74
N TYR A 86 6.66 -6.24 -3.21
CA TYR A 86 7.60 -6.56 -4.29
C TYR A 86 7.25 -5.87 -5.61
N GLY A 87 5.96 -5.65 -5.89
CA GLY A 87 5.55 -4.87 -7.05
C GLY A 87 6.02 -3.41 -6.96
N ASN A 88 5.88 -2.79 -5.79
CA ASN A 88 6.42 -1.46 -5.54
C ASN A 88 7.95 -1.41 -5.67
N LEU A 89 8.67 -2.41 -5.14
CA LEU A 89 10.13 -2.51 -5.29
C LEU A 89 10.54 -2.68 -6.75
N ALA A 90 9.81 -3.49 -7.53
CA ALA A 90 10.10 -3.69 -8.94
C ALA A 90 10.00 -2.38 -9.74
N TRP A 91 8.96 -1.59 -9.49
CA TRP A 91 8.79 -0.25 -10.07
C TRP A 91 9.88 0.72 -9.60
N LEU A 92 10.19 0.78 -8.31
CA LEU A 92 11.24 1.65 -7.78
C LEU A 92 12.60 1.37 -8.43
N HIS A 93 12.98 0.09 -8.55
CA HIS A 93 14.23 -0.31 -9.20
C HIS A 93 14.23 -0.01 -10.70
N HIS A 94 13.09 -0.13 -11.37
CA HIS A 94 12.95 0.29 -12.76
C HIS A 94 13.22 1.79 -12.94
N HIS A 95 12.62 2.64 -12.11
CA HIS A 95 12.85 4.10 -12.13
C HIS A 95 14.30 4.48 -11.81
N LEU A 96 14.97 3.71 -10.96
CA LEU A 96 16.39 3.85 -10.66
C LEU A 96 17.33 3.40 -11.80
N GLY A 97 16.79 2.81 -12.87
CA GLY A 97 17.57 2.22 -13.96
C GLY A 97 18.22 0.87 -13.60
N ASP A 98 17.85 0.29 -12.45
CA ASP A 98 18.33 -1.02 -11.99
C ASP A 98 17.40 -2.14 -12.46
N GLN A 99 17.53 -2.47 -13.74
CA GLN A 99 16.71 -3.50 -14.38
C GLN A 99 16.90 -4.89 -13.74
N ALA A 100 18.10 -5.22 -13.26
CA ALA A 100 18.37 -6.53 -12.67
C ALA A 100 17.57 -6.74 -11.37
N GLU A 101 17.55 -5.75 -10.48
CA GLU A 101 16.75 -5.82 -9.27
C GLU A 101 15.24 -5.73 -9.56
N SER A 102 14.83 -4.97 -10.59
CA SER A 102 13.43 -4.96 -11.03
C SER A 102 12.94 -6.36 -11.44
N GLU A 103 13.73 -7.05 -12.28
CA GLU A 103 13.44 -8.42 -12.73
C GLU A 103 13.54 -9.45 -11.59
N ALA A 104 14.44 -9.25 -10.63
CA ALA A 104 14.52 -10.09 -9.44
C ALA A 104 13.25 -10.00 -8.58
N ASN A 105 12.68 -8.80 -8.43
CA ASN A 105 11.41 -8.62 -7.71
C ASN A 105 10.22 -9.21 -8.48
N LEU A 106 10.19 -9.09 -9.82
CA LEU A 106 9.20 -9.79 -10.65
C LEU A 106 9.25 -11.32 -10.44
N SER A 107 10.46 -11.89 -10.39
CA SER A 107 10.65 -13.33 -10.15
C SER A 107 10.14 -13.77 -8.77
N LYS A 108 10.29 -12.92 -7.73
CA LYS A 108 9.71 -13.16 -6.40
C LYS A 108 8.19 -13.14 -6.43
N ILE A 109 7.59 -12.19 -7.16
CA ILE A 109 6.13 -12.11 -7.34
C ILE A 109 5.61 -13.38 -8.03
N ASP A 110 6.24 -13.80 -9.13
CA ASP A 110 5.85 -15.01 -9.85
C ASP A 110 5.91 -16.26 -8.95
N THR A 111 6.91 -16.33 -8.09
CA THR A 111 7.07 -17.43 -7.13
C THR A 111 5.93 -17.42 -6.10
N LEU A 112 5.61 -16.25 -5.54
CA LEU A 112 4.52 -16.11 -4.57
C LEU A 112 3.16 -16.41 -5.18
N ILE A 113 2.85 -15.91 -6.38
CA ILE A 113 1.56 -16.16 -7.06
C ILE A 113 1.39 -17.66 -7.36
N LYS A 114 2.46 -18.37 -7.73
CA LYS A 114 2.41 -19.82 -7.94
C LYS A 114 2.20 -20.59 -6.64
N LYS A 115 2.79 -20.13 -5.53
CA LYS A 115 2.69 -20.78 -4.22
C LYS A 115 1.36 -20.51 -3.54
N TYR A 116 0.80 -19.31 -3.75
CA TYR A 116 -0.45 -18.82 -3.15
C TYR A 116 -1.37 -18.31 -4.27
N PRO A 117 -1.98 -19.23 -5.05
CA PRO A 117 -2.84 -18.85 -6.15
C PRO A 117 -4.12 -18.14 -5.63
N SER A 118 -4.62 -17.19 -6.42
CA SER A 118 -5.93 -16.60 -6.17
C SER A 118 -7.05 -17.63 -6.40
N PRO A 119 -8.25 -17.45 -5.81
CA PRO A 119 -9.34 -18.42 -5.93
C PRO A 119 -9.77 -18.69 -7.38
N SER A 120 -9.66 -17.66 -8.25
CA SER A 120 -9.92 -17.75 -9.68
C SER A 120 -8.96 -16.84 -10.47
N GLN A 121 -8.92 -16.97 -11.80
CA GLN A 121 -8.06 -16.14 -12.67
C GLN A 121 -8.52 -14.68 -12.79
N GLU A 122 -9.79 -14.42 -12.51
CA GLU A 122 -10.43 -13.10 -12.61
C GLU A 122 -10.39 -12.33 -11.28
N GLU A 123 -10.14 -13.04 -10.18
CA GLU A 123 -10.11 -12.48 -8.83
C GLU A 123 -8.69 -12.21 -8.35
N LEU A 124 -8.56 -11.16 -7.54
CA LEU A 124 -7.32 -10.87 -6.82
C LEU A 124 -7.22 -11.75 -5.57
N HIS A 125 -5.99 -11.94 -5.09
CA HIS A 125 -5.76 -12.54 -3.79
C HIS A 125 -6.39 -11.66 -2.69
N PRO A 126 -7.00 -12.22 -1.62
CA PRO A 126 -7.68 -11.42 -0.58
C PRO A 126 -6.80 -10.34 0.06
N GLU A 127 -5.52 -10.61 0.28
CA GLU A 127 -4.52 -9.65 0.76
C GLU A 127 -4.36 -8.46 -0.18
N THR A 128 -4.43 -8.67 -1.50
CA THR A 128 -4.37 -7.58 -2.49
C THR A 128 -5.64 -6.72 -2.44
N TYR A 129 -6.81 -7.33 -2.27
CA TYR A 129 -8.06 -6.58 -2.05
C TYR A 129 -7.99 -5.73 -0.77
N ALA A 130 -7.54 -6.33 0.35
CA ALA A 130 -7.39 -5.61 1.60
C ALA A 130 -6.39 -4.44 1.47
N GLU A 131 -5.26 -4.65 0.80
CA GLU A 131 -4.25 -3.59 0.57
C GLU A 131 -4.80 -2.44 -0.30
N LYS A 132 -5.55 -2.75 -1.36
CA LYS A 132 -6.27 -1.74 -2.17
C LYS A 132 -7.23 -0.92 -1.32
N ALA A 133 -8.01 -1.57 -0.46
CA ALA A 133 -8.95 -0.90 0.43
C ALA A 133 -8.22 0.03 1.41
N TYR A 134 -7.11 -0.43 2.00
CA TYR A 134 -6.26 0.40 2.85
C TYR A 134 -5.65 1.57 2.10
N ALA A 135 -5.18 1.37 0.88
CA ALA A 135 -4.62 2.43 0.04
C ALA A 135 -5.66 3.51 -0.26
N LEU A 136 -6.86 3.12 -0.69
CA LEU A 136 -7.97 4.04 -0.96
C LEU A 136 -8.43 4.78 0.30
N MET A 137 -8.57 4.09 1.43
CA MET A 137 -8.87 4.74 2.72
C MET A 137 -7.77 5.74 3.12
N THR A 138 -6.54 5.52 2.67
CA THR A 138 -5.39 6.40 2.89
C THR A 138 -5.33 7.55 1.88
N VAL A 139 -5.96 7.49 0.71
CA VAL A 139 -6.04 8.66 -0.18
C VAL A 139 -7.38 9.39 -0.10
N SER A 140 -8.22 9.02 0.88
CA SER A 140 -9.63 9.47 0.94
C SER A 140 -10.37 9.18 -0.38
N GLY A 141 -10.06 8.06 -1.02
CA GLY A 141 -10.69 7.59 -2.26
C GLY A 141 -12.15 7.18 -2.06
N ASP A 142 -12.78 6.70 -3.14
CA ASP A 142 -14.20 6.34 -3.15
C ASP A 142 -14.55 5.36 -2.00
N LYS A 143 -15.38 5.83 -1.07
CA LYS A 143 -15.75 5.07 0.13
C LYS A 143 -16.54 3.81 -0.21
N THR A 144 -17.28 3.80 -1.32
CA THR A 144 -18.01 2.61 -1.80
C THR A 144 -17.03 1.53 -2.27
N LEU A 145 -15.97 1.91 -2.98
CA LEU A 145 -14.91 1.00 -3.39
C LEU A 145 -14.11 0.46 -2.20
N VAL A 146 -13.82 1.29 -1.19
CA VAL A 146 -13.15 0.83 0.05
C VAL A 146 -13.97 -0.27 0.72
N VAL A 147 -15.28 -0.06 0.85
CA VAL A 147 -16.21 -1.05 1.42
C VAL A 147 -16.22 -2.33 0.58
N ASP A 148 -16.39 -2.22 -0.73
CA ASP A 148 -16.43 -3.37 -1.66
C ASP A 148 -15.15 -4.22 -1.60
N TYR A 149 -13.98 -3.58 -1.59
CA TYR A 149 -12.71 -4.30 -1.54
C TYR A 149 -12.50 -5.03 -0.20
N PHE A 150 -12.84 -4.42 0.93
CA PHE A 150 -12.77 -5.15 2.20
C PHE A 150 -13.79 -6.30 2.24
N GLN A 151 -14.99 -6.09 1.72
CA GLN A 151 -16.02 -7.13 1.66
C GLN A 151 -15.54 -8.34 0.86
N ARG A 152 -14.98 -8.14 -0.35
CA ARG A 152 -14.40 -9.24 -1.16
C ARG A 152 -13.29 -9.99 -0.41
N ALA A 153 -12.38 -9.28 0.26
CA ALA A 153 -11.33 -9.91 1.05
C ALA A 153 -11.90 -10.78 2.19
N ILE A 154 -12.94 -10.29 2.88
CA ILE A 154 -13.60 -10.99 3.99
C ILE A 154 -14.38 -12.21 3.51
N GLU A 155 -15.05 -12.14 2.37
CA GLU A 155 -15.77 -13.28 1.79
C GLU A 155 -14.83 -14.45 1.48
N MET A 156 -13.63 -14.14 0.99
CA MET A 156 -12.59 -15.13 0.73
C MET A 156 -11.92 -15.64 2.01
N GLN A 157 -11.73 -14.78 3.02
CA GLN A 157 -11.07 -15.15 4.27
C GLN A 157 -11.70 -14.43 5.49
N PRO A 158 -12.83 -14.95 6.02
CA PRO A 158 -13.61 -14.25 7.03
C PRO A 158 -12.93 -14.15 8.41
N GLY A 159 -11.91 -14.99 8.66
CA GLY A 159 -11.22 -15.08 9.94
C GLY A 159 -10.28 -13.93 10.28
N ILE A 160 -10.04 -12.99 9.34
CA ILE A 160 -9.11 -11.88 9.56
C ILE A 160 -9.82 -10.73 10.27
N ARG A 161 -9.55 -10.59 11.58
CA ARG A 161 -10.20 -9.59 12.45
C ARG A 161 -9.94 -8.16 11.99
N GLU A 162 -8.72 -7.90 11.51
CA GLU A 162 -8.28 -6.59 11.04
C GLU A 162 -9.15 -6.10 9.88
N TRP A 163 -9.44 -6.95 8.90
CA TRP A 163 -10.25 -6.60 7.74
C TRP A 163 -11.69 -6.31 8.15
N ASN A 164 -12.27 -7.15 9.01
CA ASN A 164 -13.62 -6.91 9.55
C ASN A 164 -13.71 -5.57 10.31
N THR A 165 -12.69 -5.24 11.10
CA THR A 165 -12.64 -3.96 11.84
C THR A 165 -12.57 -2.78 10.86
N SER A 166 -11.69 -2.86 9.86
CA SER A 166 -11.53 -1.81 8.85
C SER A 166 -12.75 -1.67 7.93
N HIS A 167 -13.43 -2.76 7.61
CA HIS A 167 -14.69 -2.77 6.87
C HIS A 167 -15.81 -2.04 7.63
N ALA A 168 -15.98 -2.33 8.93
CA ALA A 168 -16.95 -1.64 9.77
C ALA A 168 -16.67 -0.13 9.85
N LEU A 169 -15.39 0.27 9.94
CA LEU A 169 -15.00 1.67 9.87
C LEU A 169 -15.35 2.29 8.51
N ALA A 170 -15.03 1.62 7.40
CA ALA A 170 -15.36 2.10 6.06
C ALA A 170 -16.87 2.31 5.88
N LEU A 171 -17.70 1.39 6.35
CA LEU A 171 -19.16 1.50 6.35
C LEU A 171 -19.65 2.71 7.18
N MET A 172 -19.07 2.94 8.35
CA MET A 172 -19.38 4.12 9.15
C MET A 172 -19.03 5.42 8.43
N TYR A 173 -17.89 5.48 7.75
CA TYR A 173 -17.48 6.67 7.00
C TYR A 173 -18.35 6.91 5.76
N ALA A 174 -18.72 5.85 5.03
CA ALA A 174 -19.61 5.92 3.88
C ALA A 174 -21.02 6.40 4.28
N SER A 175 -21.55 5.92 5.42
CA SER A 175 -22.88 6.30 5.91
C SER A 175 -22.93 7.71 6.52
N LYS A 176 -21.85 8.19 7.16
CA LYS A 176 -21.78 9.54 7.75
C LYS A 176 -21.67 10.66 6.71
N HIS A 177 -21.40 10.35 5.45
CA HIS A 177 -21.49 11.31 4.35
C HIS A 177 -22.92 11.73 3.96
N SER A 178 -23.94 11.28 4.70
CA SER A 178 -25.26 11.91 4.70
C SER A 178 -25.40 13.10 5.67
N ARG A 179 -24.43 13.37 6.56
CA ARG A 179 -24.45 14.52 7.49
C ARG A 179 -23.08 15.19 7.62
N THR A 180 -23.04 16.44 7.16
CA THR A 180 -21.93 17.39 7.09
C THR A 180 -21.07 17.54 8.36
N GLY A 181 -19.76 17.73 8.17
CA GLY A 181 -18.88 18.51 9.07
C GLY A 181 -18.18 17.78 10.23
N LEU A 182 -18.31 16.46 10.35
CA LEU A 182 -17.74 15.70 11.49
C LEU A 182 -16.42 14.99 11.18
N GLU A 183 -15.84 15.14 9.98
CA GLU A 183 -14.70 14.31 9.56
C GLU A 183 -13.42 14.60 10.33
N ASP A 184 -13.04 15.87 10.48
CA ASP A 184 -11.80 16.26 11.16
C ASP A 184 -11.87 15.96 12.66
N ASP A 185 -13.01 16.27 13.29
CA ASP A 185 -13.25 16.06 14.72
C ASP A 185 -13.37 14.55 15.08
N ILE A 186 -13.78 13.72 14.11
CA ILE A 186 -13.76 12.27 14.24
C ILE A 186 -12.37 11.70 13.98
N LEU A 187 -11.62 12.18 12.97
CA LEU A 187 -10.23 11.76 12.73
C LEU A 187 -9.35 12.03 13.96
N GLU A 188 -9.57 13.15 14.63
CA GLU A 188 -8.91 13.53 15.88
C GLU A 188 -9.37 12.66 17.07
N LYS A 189 -10.68 12.39 17.20
CA LYS A 189 -11.23 11.49 18.25
C LYS A 189 -10.97 10.01 17.99
N MET A 190 -10.68 9.61 16.75
CA MET A 190 -10.35 8.25 16.33
C MET A 190 -8.84 7.97 16.39
N LYS A 191 -8.15 8.49 17.41
CA LYS A 191 -6.93 7.86 17.98
C LYS A 191 -7.20 6.43 18.51
N LEU A 192 -8.12 5.67 17.92
CA LEU A 192 -8.09 4.22 17.98
C LEU A 192 -6.73 3.79 17.41
N PRO A 193 -5.99 2.91 18.10
CA PRO A 193 -4.70 2.47 17.59
C PRO A 193 -4.93 1.80 16.24
N LYS A 194 -4.61 2.51 15.14
CA LYS A 194 -4.55 1.91 13.79
C LYS A 194 -3.86 0.56 13.94
N ASN A 195 -4.47 -0.51 13.43
CA ASN A 195 -3.84 -1.83 13.53
C ASN A 195 -2.47 -1.78 12.82
N ARG A 196 -1.53 -2.64 13.21
CA ARG A 196 -0.15 -2.57 12.72
C ARG A 196 -0.07 -2.64 11.19
N ILE A 197 -0.98 -3.39 10.56
CA ILE A 197 -1.06 -3.54 9.10
C ILE A 197 -1.45 -2.21 8.44
N GLN A 198 -2.56 -1.60 8.85
CA GLN A 198 -3.02 -0.30 8.35
C GLN A 198 -1.95 0.79 8.51
N ARG A 199 -1.19 0.76 9.62
CA ARG A 199 -0.04 1.68 9.82
C ARG A 199 1.04 1.43 8.77
N THR A 200 1.44 0.18 8.56
CA THR A 200 2.44 -0.18 7.54
C THR A 200 1.97 0.20 6.13
N CYS A 201 0.72 -0.07 5.75
CA CYS A 201 0.15 0.31 4.45
C CYS A 201 0.09 1.82 4.26
N THR A 202 -0.33 2.57 5.29
CA THR A 202 -0.34 4.04 5.28
C THR A 202 1.06 4.60 5.02
N LEU A 203 2.07 4.04 5.70
CA LEU A 203 3.45 4.49 5.56
C LEU A 203 4.06 4.08 4.20
N LEU A 204 3.70 2.90 3.68
CA LEU A 204 4.08 2.44 2.34
C LEU A 204 3.56 3.38 1.26
N LEU A 205 2.27 3.69 1.31
CA LEU A 205 1.65 4.58 0.36
C LEU A 205 2.24 5.98 0.46
N THR A 206 2.43 6.52 1.66
CA THR A 206 3.07 7.84 1.84
C THR A 206 4.49 7.88 1.25
N THR A 207 5.29 6.83 1.50
CA THR A 207 6.66 6.73 0.97
C THR A 207 6.67 6.69 -0.55
N LEU A 208 5.81 5.86 -1.13
CA LEU A 208 5.67 5.77 -2.57
C LEU A 208 5.29 7.10 -3.20
N ILE A 209 4.34 7.80 -2.57
CA ILE A 209 3.88 9.08 -3.08
C ILE A 209 5.03 10.11 -3.16
N ASN A 210 5.93 10.12 -2.18
CA ASN A 210 7.05 11.05 -2.23
C ASN A 210 8.03 10.71 -3.37
N VAL A 211 8.27 9.43 -3.64
CA VAL A 211 9.06 8.97 -4.81
C VAL A 211 8.45 9.48 -6.11
N LEU A 212 7.15 9.28 -6.30
CA LEU A 212 6.42 9.70 -7.50
C LEU A 212 6.39 11.22 -7.70
N ARG A 213 6.66 12.03 -6.65
CA ARG A 213 6.76 13.48 -6.76
C ARG A 213 8.12 13.93 -7.30
N GLU A 214 9.23 13.33 -6.84
CA GLU A 214 10.58 13.69 -7.32
C GLU A 214 10.78 13.38 -8.82
N GLU A 215 10.02 12.45 -9.38
CA GLU A 215 10.07 12.16 -10.83
C GLU A 215 9.40 13.22 -11.71
N LYS A 216 8.57 14.11 -11.11
CA LYS A 216 7.84 15.16 -11.82
C LYS A 216 8.46 16.56 -11.69
N GLU A 217 9.50 16.72 -10.87
CA GLU A 217 10.26 17.97 -10.68
C GLU A 217 11.62 17.90 -11.42
#